data_AF-A0A7Y7DDU5-F1
#
_entry.id   AF-A0A7Y7DDU5-F1
#
_cell.length_a   1.000
_cell.length_b   1.000
_cell.length_c   1.000
_cell.angle_alpha   90.00
_cell.angle_beta   90.00
_cell.angle_gamma   90.00
#
_symmetry.space_group_name_H-M   'P 1'
#
loop_
_entity.id
_entity.type
_entity.pdbx_description
1 polymer ?
#
loop_
_entity_poly.entity_id
_entity_poly.type
_entity_poly.pdbx_seq_one_letter_code
_entity_poly.pdbx_strand_id
1 'polypeptide(L)'
;MKMLKYSFGLLASALMLFSSCRDFVEPNIPYTDFDTGAYLRTIARTSTTFNFFDLANSKFALTLEAVDAEDGNSVETVEIYVRHRRLIPGVGLEFTPATGDNLVLTLQKSDFAPNSESRFLRTSFEISALDAIQAVGLTPTDVEGADVFEFRLVLNDRFGRSFTNTSVNNNVAGAPFYASPFQYNVSVICPSDLAGTYDFEQSNMESVYGSCPGTITGTTTWTAVASTPGAYTISDGTFGFWDCYGDSWGNGNVRINDACGALTMSGSDKYSASYSMTVVSADADNLVIQWLN
;
A
#
# COMPACT_ATOMS: atom_id res chain seq x y z
N MET A 1 43.22 37.51 -28.50
CA MET A 1 42.86 37.12 -27.11
C MET A 1 41.77 37.97 -26.45
N LYS A 2 41.47 39.22 -26.88
CA LYS A 2 40.36 40.01 -26.29
C LYS A 2 38.97 39.61 -26.81
N MET A 3 38.83 39.22 -28.09
CA MET A 3 37.53 38.83 -28.67
C MET A 3 36.97 37.52 -28.10
N LEU A 4 37.81 36.51 -27.84
CA LEU A 4 37.36 35.24 -27.22
C LEU A 4 36.76 35.43 -25.81
N LYS A 5 37.26 36.40 -25.04
CA LYS A 5 36.78 36.67 -23.68
C LYS A 5 35.38 37.29 -23.68
N TYR A 6 35.09 38.16 -24.64
CA TYR A 6 33.76 38.74 -24.81
C TYR A 6 32.76 37.71 -25.35
N SER A 7 33.16 36.85 -26.27
CA SER A 7 32.31 35.77 -26.79
C SER A 7 31.96 34.72 -25.73
N PHE A 8 32.90 34.36 -24.86
CA PHE A 8 32.63 33.42 -23.76
C PHE A 8 31.73 34.02 -22.68
N GLY A 9 31.91 35.31 -22.37
CA GLY A 9 31.01 36.04 -21.47
C GLY A 9 29.59 36.14 -22.00
N LEU A 10 29.42 36.43 -23.29
CA LEU A 10 28.10 36.53 -23.93
C LEU A 10 27.38 35.17 -24.02
N LEU A 11 28.14 34.09 -24.28
CA LEU A 11 27.59 32.72 -24.32
C LEU A 11 27.21 32.20 -22.93
N ALA A 12 28.00 32.50 -21.89
CA ALA A 12 27.68 32.15 -20.52
C ALA A 12 26.44 32.91 -20.00
N SER A 13 26.32 34.20 -20.33
CA SER A 13 25.12 34.99 -20.01
C SER A 13 23.88 34.50 -20.77
N ALA A 14 24.02 34.10 -22.03
CA ALA A 14 22.92 33.50 -22.79
C ALA A 14 22.50 32.14 -22.22
N LEU A 15 23.44 31.27 -21.81
CA LEU A 15 23.11 29.98 -21.16
C LEU A 15 22.38 30.15 -19.82
N MET A 16 22.69 31.21 -19.05
CA MET A 16 21.95 31.53 -17.82
C MET A 16 20.53 32.03 -18.07
N LEU A 17 20.25 32.60 -19.26
CA LEU A 17 18.90 33.05 -19.64
C LEU A 17 18.03 31.90 -20.18
N PHE A 18 18.62 30.77 -20.59
CA PHE A 18 17.89 29.57 -21.04
C PHE A 18 17.65 28.53 -19.93
N SER A 19 18.21 28.70 -18.73
CA SER A 19 17.99 27.77 -17.61
C SER A 19 16.75 28.09 -16.74
N SER A 20 16.00 29.14 -17.08
CA SER A 20 14.78 29.55 -16.34
C SER A 20 13.47 28.99 -16.91
N CYS A 21 13.52 28.09 -17.90
CA CYS A 21 12.33 27.31 -18.28
C CYS A 21 12.05 26.27 -17.19
N ARG A 22 11.39 26.70 -16.11
CA ARG A 22 10.53 25.81 -15.34
C ARG A 22 9.35 25.54 -16.26
N ASP A 23 9.31 24.35 -16.85
CA ASP A 23 8.19 23.88 -17.69
C ASP A 23 6.98 23.64 -16.79
N PHE A 24 6.42 24.73 -16.29
CA PHE A 24 5.13 24.74 -15.66
C PHE A 24 4.12 24.90 -16.79
N VAL A 25 3.64 23.79 -17.32
CA VAL A 25 2.51 23.78 -18.24
C VAL A 25 1.28 24.21 -17.45
N GLU A 26 1.03 25.51 -17.46
CA GLU A 26 -0.20 26.08 -16.96
C GLU A 26 -1.35 25.51 -17.83
N PRO A 27 -2.38 24.88 -17.23
CA PRO A 27 -3.47 24.35 -18.03
C PRO A 27 -4.13 25.53 -18.75
N ASN A 28 -4.36 25.37 -20.06
CA ASN A 28 -4.96 26.40 -20.92
C ASN A 28 -6.44 26.58 -20.58
N ILE A 29 -6.73 27.13 -19.40
CA ILE A 29 -8.06 27.51 -18.95
C ILE A 29 -8.07 29.03 -18.84
N PRO A 30 -8.97 29.76 -19.52
CA PRO A 30 -9.06 31.20 -19.40
C PRO A 30 -9.55 31.56 -17.99
N TYR A 31 -8.61 31.90 -17.11
CA TYR A 31 -8.82 32.20 -15.69
C TYR A 31 -9.64 33.47 -15.43
N THR A 32 -9.87 34.32 -16.44
CA THR A 32 -10.50 35.63 -16.26
C THR A 32 -12.02 35.59 -16.08
N ASP A 33 -12.69 34.55 -16.60
CA ASP A 33 -14.16 34.49 -16.65
C ASP A 33 -14.74 33.22 -15.98
N PHE A 34 -13.88 32.32 -15.49
CA PHE A 34 -14.30 31.13 -14.75
C PHE A 34 -14.16 31.32 -13.25
N ASP A 35 -15.18 30.92 -12.50
CA ASP A 35 -15.02 30.69 -11.07
C ASP A 35 -14.14 29.44 -10.87
N THR A 36 -12.81 29.65 -10.84
CA THR A 36 -11.85 28.56 -10.73
C THR A 36 -11.82 28.02 -9.31
N GLY A 37 -12.17 26.74 -9.16
CA GLY A 37 -12.10 26.02 -7.90
C GLY A 37 -10.67 25.74 -7.46
N ALA A 38 -10.52 25.28 -6.21
CA ALA A 38 -9.25 24.85 -5.65
C ALA A 38 -9.15 23.32 -5.63
N TYR A 39 -7.94 22.77 -5.79
CA TYR A 39 -7.71 21.33 -5.65
C TYR A 39 -6.40 21.00 -4.93
N LEU A 40 -6.29 19.77 -4.41
CA LEU A 40 -5.12 19.27 -3.69
C LEU A 40 -4.37 18.27 -4.56
N ARG A 41 -3.27 18.69 -5.16
CA ARG A 41 -2.42 17.80 -5.95
C ARG A 41 -1.55 16.94 -5.03
N THR A 42 -1.59 15.61 -5.21
CA THR A 42 -0.63 14.72 -4.54
C THR A 42 0.75 14.87 -5.19
N ILE A 43 1.72 15.35 -4.42
CA ILE A 43 3.12 15.46 -4.87
C ILE A 43 3.89 14.18 -4.54
N ALA A 44 3.71 13.68 -3.32
CA ALA A 44 4.40 12.49 -2.85
C ALA A 44 3.50 11.66 -1.92
N ARG A 45 3.72 10.34 -1.98
CA ARG A 45 3.13 9.36 -1.07
C ARG A 45 4.27 8.71 -0.31
N THR A 46 4.57 9.21 0.89
CA THR A 46 5.72 8.75 1.69
C THR A 46 5.39 7.53 2.53
N SER A 47 4.11 7.34 2.88
CA SER A 47 3.61 6.09 3.44
C SER A 47 2.15 5.85 3.07
N THR A 48 1.82 4.63 2.67
CA THR A 48 0.51 4.29 2.06
C THR A 48 -0.15 3.04 2.61
N THR A 49 0.49 2.37 3.56
CA THR A 49 -0.01 1.14 4.18
C THR A 49 0.27 1.15 5.67
N PHE A 50 -0.52 0.40 6.43
CA PHE A 50 -0.24 0.09 7.83
C PHE A 50 0.28 -1.34 7.93
N ASN A 51 1.38 -1.55 8.65
CA ASN A 51 1.89 -2.88 8.93
C ASN A 51 1.15 -3.45 10.14
N PHE A 52 0.40 -4.53 9.95
CA PHE A 52 -0.34 -5.20 11.03
C PHE A 52 0.55 -5.60 12.21
N PHE A 53 1.78 -6.03 11.94
CA PHE A 53 2.73 -6.44 12.98
C PHE A 53 3.45 -5.25 13.65
N ASP A 54 3.25 -4.04 13.15
CA ASP A 54 3.89 -2.83 13.67
C ASP A 54 2.98 -1.59 13.49
N LEU A 55 1.76 -1.69 14.02
CA LEU A 55 0.80 -0.59 13.97
C LEU A 55 1.32 0.64 14.72
N ALA A 56 2.13 0.46 15.77
CA ALA A 56 2.67 1.54 16.59
C ALA A 56 3.60 2.48 15.81
N ASN A 57 4.40 1.96 14.86
CA ASN A 57 5.29 2.77 14.01
C ASN A 57 4.73 3.00 12.60
N SER A 58 3.54 2.48 12.29
CA SER A 58 2.87 2.68 11.01
C SER A 58 2.24 4.07 10.90
N LYS A 59 2.28 4.65 9.70
CA LYS A 59 1.72 5.98 9.43
C LYS A 59 1.19 6.12 8.00
N PHE A 60 0.26 7.03 7.80
CA PHE A 60 -0.20 7.51 6.51
C PHE A 60 0.38 8.91 6.31
N ALA A 61 1.11 9.11 5.21
CA ALA A 61 1.85 10.35 5.02
C ALA A 61 1.89 10.75 3.55
N LEU A 62 1.56 12.02 3.30
CA LEU A 62 1.52 12.63 1.98
C LEU A 62 2.19 14.00 1.98
N THR A 63 2.68 14.39 0.81
CA THR A 63 2.93 15.79 0.47
C THR A 63 1.88 16.25 -0.52
N LEU A 64 1.20 17.34 -0.18
CA LEU A 64 0.15 17.94 -0.97
C LEU A 64 0.56 19.32 -1.45
N GLU A 65 -0.03 19.73 -2.57
CA GLU A 65 0.10 21.07 -3.11
C GLU A 65 -1.29 21.66 -3.39
N ALA A 66 -1.54 22.86 -2.88
CA ALA A 66 -2.80 23.55 -3.05
C ALA A 66 -2.78 24.38 -4.34
N VAL A 67 -3.60 23.99 -5.30
CA VAL A 67 -3.67 24.66 -6.61
C VAL A 67 -4.97 25.44 -6.72
N ASP A 68 -4.84 26.75 -6.88
CA ASP A 68 -5.93 27.69 -7.10
C ASP A 68 -5.43 28.92 -7.90
N ALA A 69 -6.29 29.88 -8.20
CA ALA A 69 -5.94 31.09 -8.93
C ALA A 69 -5.03 32.06 -8.14
N GLU A 70 -4.92 31.89 -6.83
CA GLU A 70 -4.14 32.71 -5.90
C GLU A 70 -2.90 31.97 -5.36
N ASP A 71 -2.35 31.03 -6.12
CA ASP A 71 -1.13 30.29 -5.74
C ASP A 71 -1.24 29.44 -4.46
N GLY A 72 -2.43 28.95 -4.13
CA GLY A 72 -2.71 28.24 -2.88
C GLY A 72 -3.06 29.18 -1.72
N ASN A 73 -3.26 30.48 -1.99
CA ASN A 73 -3.65 31.45 -0.97
C ASN A 73 -5.14 31.48 -0.65
N SER A 74 -5.98 30.80 -1.44
CA SER A 74 -7.40 30.69 -1.10
C SER A 74 -7.67 29.67 0.01
N VAL A 75 -6.76 28.71 0.25
CA VAL A 75 -6.93 27.67 1.27
C VAL A 75 -7.11 28.30 2.66
N GLU A 76 -8.15 27.87 3.36
CA GLU A 76 -8.39 28.20 4.76
C GLU A 76 -8.04 27.00 5.63
N THR A 77 -8.63 25.84 5.34
CA THR A 77 -8.31 24.58 6.00
C THR A 77 -8.30 23.40 5.04
N VAL A 78 -7.60 22.34 5.42
CA VAL A 78 -7.80 21.00 4.86
C VAL A 78 -8.15 20.06 6.00
N GLU A 79 -9.38 19.59 6.02
CA GLU A 79 -9.87 18.61 6.97
C GLU A 79 -9.66 17.20 6.41
N ILE A 80 -9.06 16.34 7.21
CA ILE A 80 -8.80 14.95 6.87
C ILE A 80 -9.69 14.09 7.75
N TYR A 81 -10.61 13.39 7.10
CA TYR A 81 -11.52 12.45 7.70
C TYR A 81 -11.05 11.03 7.45
N VAL A 82 -11.41 10.11 8.34
CA VAL A 82 -11.10 8.68 8.24
C VAL A 82 -12.32 7.84 8.54
N ARG A 83 -12.43 6.72 7.83
CA ARG A 83 -13.39 5.65 8.08
C ARG A 83 -12.68 4.31 7.89
N HIS A 84 -13.00 3.34 8.72
CA HIS A 84 -12.52 1.97 8.60
C HIS A 84 -13.49 1.14 7.78
N ARG A 85 -12.95 0.24 6.94
CA ARG A 85 -13.68 -0.70 6.11
C ARG A 85 -13.07 -2.10 6.27
N ARG A 86 -13.92 -3.08 6.57
CA ARG A 86 -13.56 -4.50 6.65
C ARG A 86 -14.41 -5.32 5.69
N LEU A 87 -13.83 -6.35 5.09
CA LEU A 87 -14.59 -7.39 4.38
C LEU A 87 -14.79 -8.60 5.31
N ILE A 88 -16.02 -8.89 5.70
CA ILE A 88 -16.36 -10.04 6.53
C ILE A 88 -16.85 -11.18 5.63
N PRO A 89 -16.17 -12.34 5.61
CA PRO A 89 -16.59 -13.50 4.84
C PRO A 89 -18.04 -13.91 5.13
N GLY A 90 -18.85 -14.06 4.08
CA GLY A 90 -20.27 -14.44 4.20
C GLY A 90 -21.22 -13.30 4.63
N VAL A 91 -20.71 -12.12 5.00
CA VAL A 91 -21.52 -10.96 5.39
C VAL A 91 -21.37 -9.81 4.37
N GLY A 92 -20.15 -9.48 3.98
CA GLY A 92 -19.86 -8.37 3.06
C GLY A 92 -19.02 -7.26 3.69
N LEU A 93 -19.09 -6.06 3.11
CA LEU A 93 -18.33 -4.91 3.62
C LEU A 93 -19.02 -4.29 4.83
N GLU A 94 -18.29 -4.23 5.94
CA GLU A 94 -18.65 -3.48 7.14
C GLU A 94 -17.79 -2.23 7.24
N PHE A 95 -18.35 -1.20 7.87
CA PHE A 95 -17.68 0.08 7.99
C PHE A 95 -17.85 0.68 9.38
N THR A 96 -16.79 1.32 9.85
CA THR A 96 -16.74 1.98 11.15
C THR A 96 -16.22 3.41 10.99
N PRO A 97 -17.04 4.44 11.27
CA PRO A 97 -18.47 4.37 11.59
C PRO A 97 -19.30 3.86 10.39
N ALA A 98 -20.51 3.37 10.68
CA ALA A 98 -21.43 2.85 9.66
C ALA A 98 -21.88 3.92 8.66
N THR A 99 -21.94 5.18 9.08
CA THR A 99 -22.33 6.33 8.26
C THR A 99 -21.38 7.49 8.48
N GLY A 100 -20.96 8.13 7.38
CA GLY A 100 -20.02 9.24 7.42
C GLY A 100 -18.61 8.79 7.80
N ASP A 101 -17.77 9.78 8.11
CA ASP A 101 -16.37 9.61 8.44
C ASP A 101 -16.03 10.50 9.65
N ASN A 102 -14.97 10.18 10.39
CA ASN A 102 -14.56 10.94 11.57
C ASN A 102 -13.35 11.83 11.27
N LEU A 103 -13.36 13.06 11.76
CA LEU A 103 -12.23 13.99 11.59
C LEU A 103 -11.02 13.49 12.39
N VAL A 104 -9.85 13.39 11.75
CA VAL A 104 -8.60 12.95 12.40
C VAL A 104 -7.53 14.05 12.41
N LEU A 105 -7.50 14.92 11.39
CA LEU A 105 -6.54 16.02 11.33
C LEU A 105 -7.14 17.22 10.60
N THR A 106 -6.80 18.43 11.03
CA THR A 106 -7.11 19.66 10.30
C THR A 106 -5.82 20.42 10.06
N LEU A 107 -5.44 20.55 8.80
CA LEU A 107 -4.36 21.44 8.38
C LEU A 107 -4.89 22.86 8.26
N GLN A 108 -4.19 23.80 8.86
CA GLN A 108 -4.47 25.23 8.78
C GLN A 108 -3.72 25.84 7.60
N LYS A 109 -4.17 27.01 7.13
CA LYS A 109 -3.43 27.81 6.16
C LYS A 109 -1.96 28.02 6.53
N SER A 110 -1.62 28.16 7.81
CA SER A 110 -0.23 28.31 8.28
C SER A 110 0.66 27.09 7.99
N ASP A 111 0.07 25.91 7.76
CA ASP A 111 0.80 24.67 7.46
C ASP A 111 1.21 24.57 5.98
N PHE A 112 0.78 25.54 5.16
CA PHE A 112 1.10 25.63 3.74
C PHE A 112 2.20 26.67 3.50
N ALA A 113 3.31 26.23 2.91
CA ALA A 113 4.49 27.06 2.69
C ALA A 113 4.92 27.11 1.21
N PRO A 114 5.63 28.17 0.78
CA PRO A 114 6.24 28.22 -0.55
C PRO A 114 7.26 27.09 -0.75
N ASN A 115 7.48 26.72 -2.00
CA ASN A 115 8.47 25.71 -2.39
C ASN A 115 9.27 26.17 -3.62
N SER A 116 10.32 25.43 -3.98
CA SER A 116 11.22 25.77 -5.09
C SER A 116 10.84 25.16 -6.45
N GLU A 117 9.82 24.31 -6.50
CA GLU A 117 9.43 23.54 -7.69
C GLU A 117 8.21 24.12 -8.41
N SER A 118 7.31 24.81 -7.70
CA SER A 118 6.11 25.41 -8.26
C SER A 118 5.79 26.76 -7.58
N ARG A 119 4.87 27.53 -8.18
CA ARG A 119 4.33 28.76 -7.58
C ARG A 119 3.36 28.50 -6.41
N PHE A 120 2.81 27.30 -6.33
CA PHE A 120 1.78 26.93 -5.35
C PHE A 120 2.36 26.60 -3.98
N LEU A 121 1.55 26.74 -2.95
CA LEU A 121 1.96 26.33 -1.60
C LEU A 121 1.83 24.82 -1.41
N ARG A 122 2.75 24.26 -0.62
CA ARG A 122 2.78 22.84 -0.25
C ARG A 122 2.65 22.65 1.24
N THR A 123 2.14 21.48 1.60
CA THR A 123 2.13 20.99 2.98
C THR A 123 2.46 19.50 3.00
N SER A 124 2.94 19.02 4.13
CA SER A 124 3.15 17.60 4.39
C SER A 124 2.54 17.28 5.74
N PHE A 125 1.90 16.12 5.83
CA PHE A 125 1.32 15.65 7.08
C PHE A 125 1.59 14.16 7.27
N GLU A 126 1.51 13.73 8.53
CA GLU A 126 1.55 12.34 8.92
C GLU A 126 0.40 12.08 9.90
N ILE A 127 -0.34 11.00 9.68
CA ILE A 127 -1.33 10.47 10.62
C ILE A 127 -0.85 9.10 11.04
N SER A 128 -0.64 8.87 12.33
CA SER A 128 -0.24 7.54 12.82
C SER A 128 -1.38 6.55 12.66
N ALA A 129 -1.08 5.26 12.55
CA ALA A 129 -2.13 4.24 12.53
C ALA A 129 -2.96 4.28 13.82
N LEU A 130 -2.34 4.58 14.97
CA LEU A 130 -3.02 4.68 16.25
C LEU A 130 -4.03 5.83 16.28
N ASP A 131 -3.68 7.01 15.74
CA ASP A 131 -4.62 8.14 15.65
C ASP A 131 -5.80 7.81 14.73
N ALA A 132 -5.54 7.12 13.60
CA ALA A 132 -6.58 6.70 12.67
C ALA A 132 -7.54 5.67 13.29
N ILE A 133 -7.00 4.67 13.99
CA ILE A 133 -7.74 3.64 14.74
C ILE A 133 -8.62 4.29 15.82
N GLN A 134 -8.03 5.19 16.61
CA GLN A 134 -8.76 5.89 17.67
C GLN A 134 -9.85 6.81 17.11
N ALA A 135 -9.58 7.51 16.00
CA ALA A 135 -10.54 8.41 15.38
C ALA A 135 -11.83 7.69 14.93
N VAL A 136 -11.74 6.43 14.51
CA VAL A 136 -12.93 5.62 14.17
C VAL A 136 -13.54 4.90 15.37
N GLY A 137 -12.99 5.08 16.58
CA GLY A 137 -13.50 4.47 17.81
C GLY A 137 -13.11 3.00 18.00
N LEU A 138 -12.08 2.54 17.29
CA LEU A 138 -11.52 1.21 17.42
C LEU A 138 -10.27 1.21 18.33
N THR A 139 -9.80 0.01 18.65
CA THR A 139 -8.51 -0.24 19.30
C THR A 139 -7.62 -1.10 18.39
N PRO A 140 -6.30 -1.18 18.61
CA PRO A 140 -5.43 -2.02 17.79
C PRO A 140 -5.84 -3.50 17.76
N THR A 141 -6.49 -4.01 18.80
CA THR A 141 -6.99 -5.39 18.84
C THR A 141 -8.22 -5.62 17.97
N ASP A 142 -8.91 -4.56 17.56
CA ASP A 142 -10.06 -4.64 16.65
C ASP A 142 -9.64 -4.60 15.18
N VAL A 143 -8.35 -4.36 14.89
CA VAL A 143 -7.81 -4.31 13.52
C VAL A 143 -7.40 -5.71 13.08
N GLU A 144 -7.64 -6.03 11.82
CA GLU A 144 -7.20 -7.27 11.18
C GLU A 144 -6.43 -6.96 9.90
N GLY A 145 -5.65 -7.93 9.42
CA GLY A 145 -5.08 -7.84 8.08
C GLY A 145 -6.16 -7.72 7.01
N ALA A 146 -5.82 -7.01 5.93
CA ALA A 146 -6.72 -6.66 4.83
C ALA A 146 -7.83 -5.64 5.16
N ASP A 147 -7.91 -5.16 6.41
CA ASP A 147 -8.68 -3.96 6.72
C ASP A 147 -8.16 -2.75 5.92
N VAL A 148 -9.04 -1.77 5.71
CA VAL A 148 -8.69 -0.54 4.99
C VAL A 148 -9.16 0.68 5.78
N PHE A 149 -8.26 1.64 5.97
CA PHE A 149 -8.58 2.98 6.44
C PHE A 149 -8.72 3.91 5.24
N GLU A 150 -9.92 4.42 5.02
CA GLU A 150 -10.27 5.33 3.94
C GLU A 150 -10.15 6.76 4.44
N PHE A 151 -9.13 7.48 3.96
CA PHE A 151 -8.91 8.87 4.28
C PHE A 151 -9.54 9.77 3.21
N ARG A 152 -10.42 10.68 3.61
CA ARG A 152 -11.03 11.68 2.72
C ARG A 152 -10.61 13.08 3.13
N LEU A 153 -10.17 13.86 2.16
CA LEU A 153 -9.75 15.24 2.34
C LEU A 153 -10.87 16.18 1.91
N VAL A 154 -11.05 17.25 2.67
CA VAL A 154 -11.95 18.37 2.36
C VAL A 154 -11.13 19.65 2.42
N LEU A 155 -10.91 20.30 1.27
CA LEU A 155 -10.31 21.62 1.21
C LEU A 155 -11.42 22.66 1.37
N ASN A 156 -11.33 23.48 2.40
CA ASN A 156 -12.18 24.65 2.58
C ASN A 156 -11.38 25.91 2.20
N ASP A 157 -11.98 26.76 1.38
CA ASP A 157 -11.36 28.03 0.99
C ASP A 157 -11.99 29.23 1.73
N ARG A 158 -11.29 30.36 1.71
CA ARG A 158 -11.71 31.62 2.34
C ARG A 158 -12.99 32.21 1.75
N PHE A 159 -13.49 31.66 0.64
CA PHE A 159 -14.75 32.06 0.01
C PHE A 159 -15.93 31.22 0.52
N GLY A 160 -15.69 30.29 1.45
CA GLY A 160 -16.71 29.41 2.04
C GLY A 160 -17.06 28.21 1.17
N ARG A 161 -16.23 27.85 0.19
CA ARG A 161 -16.43 26.67 -0.67
C ARG A 161 -15.66 25.47 -0.12
N SER A 162 -16.19 24.28 -0.34
CA SER A 162 -15.57 23.02 0.06
C SER A 162 -15.37 22.09 -1.14
N PHE A 163 -14.16 21.57 -1.30
CA PHE A 163 -13.77 20.66 -2.37
C PHE A 163 -13.34 19.30 -1.79
N THR A 164 -13.93 18.22 -2.30
CA THR A 164 -13.66 16.86 -1.83
C THR A 164 -13.74 15.85 -2.99
N ASN A 165 -13.73 14.55 -2.69
CA ASN A 165 -13.76 13.47 -3.68
C ASN A 165 -15.02 13.48 -4.60
N THR A 166 -16.08 14.16 -4.20
CA THR A 166 -17.29 14.37 -5.03
C THR A 166 -17.26 15.65 -5.86
N SER A 167 -16.26 16.51 -5.67
CA SER A 167 -16.09 17.78 -6.39
C SER A 167 -15.19 17.64 -7.63
N VAL A 168 -14.76 16.42 -7.96
CA VAL A 168 -13.80 16.13 -9.01
C VAL A 168 -14.36 15.14 -10.02
N ASN A 169 -13.91 15.25 -11.28
CA ASN A 169 -14.11 14.21 -12.29
C ASN A 169 -12.85 13.32 -12.39
N ASN A 170 -12.89 12.28 -13.22
CA ASN A 170 -11.77 11.35 -13.38
C ASN A 170 -10.46 12.02 -13.85
N ASN A 171 -10.55 13.12 -14.62
CA ASN A 171 -9.35 13.84 -15.06
C ASN A 171 -8.70 14.57 -13.89
N VAL A 172 -9.46 15.26 -13.05
CA VAL A 172 -8.93 15.95 -11.87
C VAL A 172 -8.45 14.95 -10.81
N ALA A 173 -9.19 13.86 -10.62
CA ALA A 173 -8.83 12.83 -9.66
C ALA A 173 -7.53 12.08 -10.02
N GLY A 174 -7.35 11.71 -11.30
CA GLY A 174 -6.35 10.72 -11.70
C GLY A 174 -5.36 11.13 -12.77
N ALA A 175 -5.60 12.20 -13.54
CA ALA A 175 -4.63 12.57 -14.58
C ALA A 175 -3.32 13.04 -13.92
N PRO A 176 -2.13 12.69 -14.48
CA PRO A 176 -0.84 12.95 -13.84
C PRO A 176 -0.60 14.42 -13.47
N PHE A 177 -1.22 15.35 -14.21
CA PHE A 177 -1.10 16.78 -13.95
C PHE A 177 -1.84 17.22 -12.67
N TYR A 178 -3.05 16.71 -12.45
CA TYR A 178 -3.91 17.11 -11.33
C TYR A 178 -3.67 16.25 -10.10
N ALA A 179 -3.65 14.92 -10.28
CA ALA A 179 -3.42 13.94 -9.22
C ALA A 179 -4.14 14.29 -7.91
N SER A 180 -5.44 14.64 -8.00
CA SER A 180 -6.20 15.19 -6.88
C SER A 180 -7.42 14.32 -6.53
N PRO A 181 -7.20 13.10 -6.02
CA PRO A 181 -8.30 12.17 -5.76
C PRO A 181 -9.15 12.56 -4.56
N PHE A 182 -8.63 13.41 -3.65
CA PHE A 182 -9.23 13.73 -2.34
C PHE A 182 -9.56 12.51 -1.46
N GLN A 183 -9.27 11.28 -1.90
CA GLN A 183 -9.51 10.06 -1.16
C GLN A 183 -8.32 9.11 -1.32
N TYR A 184 -7.91 8.49 -0.21
CA TYR A 184 -6.76 7.60 -0.13
C TYR A 184 -7.13 6.38 0.71
N ASN A 185 -6.98 5.20 0.14
CA ASN A 185 -7.20 3.94 0.83
C ASN A 185 -5.86 3.43 1.35
N VAL A 186 -5.76 3.28 2.67
CA VAL A 186 -4.57 2.77 3.37
C VAL A 186 -4.91 1.39 3.89
N SER A 187 -4.37 0.38 3.21
CA SER A 187 -4.59 -1.02 3.60
C SER A 187 -3.70 -1.40 4.79
N VAL A 188 -4.28 -2.17 5.71
CA VAL A 188 -3.54 -2.92 6.72
C VAL A 188 -2.97 -4.16 6.02
N ILE A 189 -1.66 -4.15 5.81
CA ILE A 189 -0.94 -5.23 5.16
C ILE A 189 -0.27 -6.11 6.21
N CYS A 190 -0.07 -7.37 5.85
CA CYS A 190 0.70 -8.33 6.62
C CYS A 190 1.93 -8.71 5.79
N PRO A 191 3.04 -7.99 5.93
CA PRO A 191 4.29 -8.34 5.26
C PRO A 191 4.69 -9.76 5.64
N SER A 192 5.04 -10.57 4.65
CA SER A 192 5.52 -11.93 4.86
C SER A 192 6.80 -12.12 4.07
N ASP A 193 7.81 -12.70 4.71
CA ASP A 193 9.13 -12.94 4.13
C ASP A 193 9.61 -14.37 4.44
N LEU A 194 8.76 -15.34 4.09
CA LEU A 194 9.03 -16.77 4.27
C LEU A 194 9.64 -17.42 3.02
N ALA A 195 10.15 -16.63 2.07
CA ALA A 195 10.83 -17.20 0.92
C ALA A 195 12.22 -17.68 1.35
N GLY A 196 12.57 -18.92 1.01
CA GLY A 196 13.83 -19.50 1.45
C GLY A 196 13.90 -20.99 1.22
N THR A 197 15.05 -21.57 1.55
CA THR A 197 15.23 -23.02 1.60
C THR A 197 15.29 -23.44 3.05
N TYR A 198 14.47 -24.43 3.40
CA TYR A 198 14.33 -24.97 4.75
C TYR A 198 14.74 -26.43 4.75
N ASP A 199 15.47 -26.83 5.79
CA ASP A 199 15.61 -28.24 6.12
C ASP A 199 14.28 -28.73 6.72
N PHE A 200 13.84 -29.93 6.35
CA PHE A 200 12.65 -30.55 6.92
C PHE A 200 12.97 -31.93 7.48
N GLU A 201 12.20 -32.30 8.51
CA GLU A 201 12.10 -33.65 9.05
C GLU A 201 10.61 -34.03 9.07
N GLN A 202 10.26 -35.18 8.51
CA GLN A 202 8.89 -35.67 8.45
C GLN A 202 8.76 -37.07 9.03
N SER A 203 7.72 -37.27 9.85
CA SER A 203 7.38 -38.53 10.51
C SER A 203 5.86 -38.80 10.43
N ASN A 204 5.41 -39.97 10.88
CA ASN A 204 3.99 -40.36 10.92
C ASN A 204 3.28 -40.27 9.56
N MET A 205 3.96 -40.70 8.50
CA MET A 205 3.49 -40.57 7.12
C MET A 205 2.59 -41.74 6.74
N GLU A 206 1.33 -41.44 6.43
CA GLU A 206 0.33 -42.43 6.05
C GLU A 206 -0.42 -41.99 4.79
N SER A 207 -0.76 -42.95 3.93
CA SER A 207 -1.61 -42.73 2.75
C SER A 207 -2.46 -43.97 2.47
N VAL A 208 -3.41 -43.84 1.54
CA VAL A 208 -4.18 -44.98 1.02
C VAL A 208 -3.31 -46.01 0.27
N TYR A 209 -2.10 -45.65 -0.13
CA TYR A 209 -1.15 -46.51 -0.84
C TYR A 209 -0.11 -47.17 0.08
N GLY A 210 -0.10 -46.80 1.37
CA GLY A 210 0.84 -47.31 2.38
C GLY A 210 1.45 -46.21 3.23
N SER A 211 2.24 -46.63 4.22
CA SER A 211 3.02 -45.76 5.11
C SER A 211 4.52 -45.88 4.81
N CYS A 212 5.28 -44.85 5.14
CA CYS A 212 6.74 -44.89 5.07
C CYS A 212 7.34 -45.13 6.45
N PRO A 213 8.17 -46.16 6.66
CA PRO A 213 8.79 -46.40 7.96
C PRO A 213 9.87 -45.36 8.25
N GLY A 214 9.95 -44.93 9.52
CA GLY A 214 10.98 -44.02 10.01
C GLY A 214 10.71 -42.55 9.71
N THR A 215 11.78 -41.82 9.47
CA THR A 215 11.79 -40.37 9.28
C THR A 215 12.39 -40.04 7.92
N ILE A 216 11.76 -39.12 7.17
CA ILE A 216 12.33 -38.55 5.95
C ILE A 216 12.90 -37.18 6.27
N THR A 217 14.14 -36.94 5.84
CA THR A 217 14.80 -35.64 5.96
C THR A 217 15.17 -35.11 4.58
N GLY A 218 15.06 -33.81 4.38
CA GLY A 218 15.43 -33.19 3.11
C GLY A 218 15.38 -31.68 3.16
N THR A 219 15.32 -31.07 1.99
CA THR A 219 15.15 -29.61 1.86
C THR A 219 13.89 -29.31 1.07
N THR A 220 13.23 -28.22 1.43
CA THR A 220 12.12 -27.64 0.67
C THR A 220 12.43 -26.17 0.40
N THR A 221 12.18 -25.71 -0.83
CA THR A 221 12.35 -24.30 -1.20
C THR A 221 10.99 -23.66 -1.38
N TRP A 222 10.76 -22.59 -0.63
CA TRP A 222 9.58 -21.74 -0.73
C TRP A 222 9.93 -20.52 -1.57
N THR A 223 9.23 -20.33 -2.68
CA THR A 223 9.47 -19.23 -3.61
C THR A 223 8.28 -18.29 -3.60
N ALA A 224 8.51 -17.02 -3.28
CA ALA A 224 7.47 -15.99 -3.25
C ALA A 224 6.75 -15.86 -4.61
N VAL A 225 5.42 -15.78 -4.56
CA VAL A 225 4.59 -15.55 -5.74
C VAL A 225 4.44 -14.04 -5.94
N ALA A 226 5.11 -13.50 -6.96
CA ALA A 226 5.16 -12.05 -7.21
C ALA A 226 3.78 -11.37 -7.33
N SER A 227 2.77 -12.08 -7.85
CA SER A 227 1.40 -11.57 -8.01
C SER A 227 0.50 -11.78 -6.79
N THR A 228 0.98 -12.44 -5.75
CA THR A 228 0.18 -12.79 -4.57
C THR A 228 1.06 -12.69 -3.32
N PRO A 229 1.22 -11.49 -2.74
CA PRO A 229 1.96 -11.29 -1.50
C PRO A 229 1.50 -12.25 -0.41
N GLY A 230 2.44 -12.82 0.34
CA GLY A 230 2.17 -13.85 1.35
C GLY A 230 1.98 -15.27 0.81
N ALA A 231 1.97 -15.48 -0.52
CA ALA A 231 1.93 -16.83 -1.09
C ALA A 231 3.30 -17.30 -1.57
N TYR A 232 3.60 -18.58 -1.34
CA TYR A 232 4.86 -19.22 -1.67
C TYR A 232 4.60 -20.55 -2.38
N THR A 233 5.18 -20.76 -3.56
CA THR A 233 5.23 -22.10 -4.16
C THR A 233 6.28 -22.94 -3.47
N ILE A 234 6.05 -24.24 -3.36
CA ILE A 234 6.97 -25.19 -2.72
C ILE A 234 7.63 -26.11 -3.75
N SER A 235 8.91 -26.43 -3.53
CA SER A 235 9.69 -27.31 -4.42
C SER A 235 9.17 -28.74 -4.46
N ASP A 236 8.61 -29.21 -3.34
CA ASP A 236 7.97 -30.51 -3.18
C ASP A 236 6.89 -30.40 -2.11
N GLY A 237 5.62 -30.64 -2.49
CA GLY A 237 4.49 -30.61 -1.55
C GLY A 237 4.32 -31.87 -0.72
N THR A 238 5.10 -32.90 -0.99
CA THR A 238 5.03 -34.20 -0.31
C THR A 238 6.15 -34.37 0.70
N PHE A 239 7.12 -33.44 0.71
CA PHE A 239 8.31 -33.48 1.54
C PHE A 239 9.01 -34.86 1.45
N GLY A 240 9.20 -35.35 0.23
CA GLY A 240 9.83 -36.64 -0.08
C GLY A 240 8.98 -37.88 0.20
N PHE A 241 7.74 -37.76 0.69
CA PHE A 241 6.94 -38.94 1.08
C PHE A 241 6.68 -39.88 -0.09
N TRP A 242 6.40 -39.35 -1.28
CA TRP A 242 6.02 -40.15 -2.44
C TRP A 242 7.16 -41.04 -2.96
N ASP A 243 8.41 -40.63 -2.76
CA ASP A 243 9.59 -41.42 -3.13
C ASP A 243 9.58 -42.79 -2.42
N CYS A 244 8.96 -42.88 -1.24
CA CYS A 244 8.90 -44.10 -0.44
C CYS A 244 8.15 -45.27 -1.11
N TYR A 245 7.21 -44.97 -2.00
CA TYR A 245 6.46 -45.98 -2.77
C TYR A 245 6.69 -45.85 -4.28
N GLY A 246 7.74 -45.14 -4.69
CA GLY A 246 8.21 -45.08 -6.08
C GLY A 246 7.43 -44.10 -6.97
N ASP A 247 6.77 -43.09 -6.38
CA ASP A 247 6.23 -41.95 -7.11
C ASP A 247 7.08 -40.69 -6.84
N SER A 248 6.92 -39.66 -7.67
CA SER A 248 7.67 -38.40 -7.57
C SER A 248 6.71 -37.21 -7.50
N TRP A 249 7.09 -36.14 -6.82
CA TRP A 249 6.28 -34.90 -6.77
C TRP A 249 5.82 -34.42 -8.15
N GLY A 250 6.73 -34.39 -9.13
CA GLY A 250 6.42 -34.01 -10.51
C GLY A 250 6.01 -32.54 -10.64
N ASN A 251 4.71 -32.27 -10.76
CA ASN A 251 4.15 -30.93 -10.88
C ASN A 251 2.94 -30.74 -9.94
N GLY A 252 2.62 -29.48 -9.68
CA GLY A 252 1.52 -29.07 -8.82
C GLY A 252 1.48 -27.56 -8.72
N ASN A 253 0.37 -27.02 -8.20
CA ASN A 253 0.25 -25.60 -7.90
C ASN A 253 0.12 -25.34 -6.40
N VAL A 254 0.69 -26.24 -5.59
CA VAL A 254 0.61 -26.17 -4.14
C VAL A 254 1.35 -24.97 -3.61
N ARG A 255 0.74 -24.31 -2.62
CA ARG A 255 1.26 -23.09 -2.01
C ARG A 255 1.16 -23.16 -0.49
N ILE A 256 2.15 -22.56 0.16
CA ILE A 256 2.02 -22.06 1.53
C ILE A 256 1.55 -20.61 1.42
N ASN A 257 0.51 -20.25 2.16
CA ASN A 257 -0.01 -18.88 2.21
C ASN A 257 0.05 -18.39 3.64
N ASP A 258 0.60 -17.20 3.83
CA ASP A 258 0.62 -16.46 5.08
C ASP A 258 -0.41 -15.35 5.04
N ALA A 259 -1.38 -15.44 5.95
CA ALA A 259 -2.32 -14.38 6.24
C ALA A 259 -2.11 -13.92 7.69
N CYS A 260 -1.19 -12.98 7.89
CA CYS A 260 -0.94 -12.33 9.18
C CYS A 260 -0.48 -13.30 10.28
N GLY A 261 0.40 -14.24 9.92
CA GLY A 261 0.90 -15.28 10.80
C GLY A 261 0.04 -16.56 10.78
N ALA A 262 -1.13 -16.53 10.15
CA ALA A 262 -1.92 -17.73 9.90
C ALA A 262 -1.45 -18.39 8.61
N LEU A 263 -0.59 -19.41 8.77
CA LEU A 263 -0.12 -20.20 7.64
C LEU A 263 -1.15 -21.24 7.22
N THR A 264 -1.39 -21.35 5.92
CA THR A 264 -2.25 -22.37 5.30
C THR A 264 -1.56 -23.00 4.09
N MET A 265 -1.96 -24.22 3.74
CA MET A 265 -1.53 -24.89 2.52
C MET A 265 -2.73 -24.99 1.58
N SER A 266 -2.53 -24.74 0.29
CA SER A 266 -3.59 -24.79 -0.72
C SER A 266 -3.06 -25.26 -2.06
N GLY A 267 -3.94 -25.47 -3.03
CA GLY A 267 -3.60 -25.97 -4.37
C GLY A 267 -3.73 -27.49 -4.46
N SER A 268 -3.16 -28.07 -5.51
CA SER A 268 -3.26 -29.48 -5.84
C SER A 268 -1.99 -30.02 -6.48
N ASP A 269 -1.79 -31.33 -6.36
CA ASP A 269 -0.75 -32.07 -7.07
C ASP A 269 -1.12 -32.35 -8.55
N LYS A 270 -0.25 -33.12 -9.22
CA LYS A 270 -0.40 -33.63 -10.59
C LYS A 270 -1.63 -34.52 -10.81
N TYR A 271 -2.23 -35.04 -9.74
CA TYR A 271 -3.44 -35.86 -9.76
C TYR A 271 -4.69 -35.05 -9.37
N SER A 272 -4.55 -33.73 -9.17
CA SER A 272 -5.60 -32.82 -8.72
C SER A 272 -6.11 -33.08 -7.31
N ALA A 273 -5.37 -33.82 -6.47
CA ALA A 273 -5.71 -33.96 -5.05
C ALA A 273 -5.26 -32.70 -4.29
N SER A 274 -6.13 -32.23 -3.39
CA SER A 274 -6.03 -30.90 -2.79
C SER A 274 -5.22 -30.90 -1.50
N TYR A 275 -4.40 -29.88 -1.31
CA TYR A 275 -3.60 -29.76 -0.09
C TYR A 275 -4.28 -28.91 0.97
N SER A 276 -4.03 -29.28 2.23
CA SER A 276 -4.33 -28.49 3.41
C SER A 276 -3.27 -28.73 4.47
N MET A 277 -3.17 -27.82 5.45
CA MET A 277 -2.31 -28.05 6.60
C MET A 277 -2.90 -27.45 7.88
N THR A 278 -2.43 -27.97 9.00
CA THR A 278 -2.62 -27.41 10.34
C THR A 278 -1.26 -27.09 10.91
N VAL A 279 -1.08 -25.85 11.38
CA VAL A 279 0.13 -25.46 12.14
C VAL A 279 0.02 -26.04 13.55
N VAL A 280 0.98 -26.88 13.93
CA VAL A 280 1.08 -27.50 15.26
C VAL A 280 1.83 -26.57 16.21
N SER A 281 2.96 -26.02 15.76
CA SER A 281 3.74 -25.02 16.50
C SER A 281 4.61 -24.21 15.55
N ALA A 282 4.91 -22.96 15.92
CA ALA A 282 5.84 -22.11 15.21
C ALA A 282 6.66 -21.29 16.22
N ASP A 283 7.97 -21.26 16.03
CA ASP A 283 8.89 -20.35 16.72
C ASP A 283 9.82 -19.67 15.70
N ALA A 284 10.85 -18.98 16.19
CA ALA A 284 11.76 -18.22 15.33
C ALA A 284 12.57 -19.10 14.37
N ASP A 285 12.82 -20.35 14.72
CA ASP A 285 13.70 -21.27 13.99
C ASP A 285 12.93 -22.47 13.41
N ASN A 286 11.79 -22.84 14.00
CA ASN A 286 11.07 -24.08 13.69
C ASN A 286 9.60 -23.83 13.37
N LEU A 287 9.13 -24.49 12.31
CA LEU A 287 7.71 -24.61 11.97
C LEU A 287 7.33 -26.09 11.91
N VAL A 288 6.36 -26.49 12.74
CA VAL A 288 5.80 -27.83 12.74
C VAL A 288 4.39 -27.76 12.16
N ILE A 289 4.18 -28.47 11.07
CA ILE A 289 2.88 -28.59 10.41
C ILE A 289 2.46 -30.05 10.30
N GLN A 290 1.16 -30.29 10.35
CA GLN A 290 0.55 -31.49 9.84
C GLN A 290 -0.11 -31.14 8.51
N TRP A 291 0.31 -31.77 7.41
CA TRP A 291 -0.28 -31.57 6.10
C TRP A 291 -1.13 -32.76 5.68
N LEU A 292 -2.06 -32.51 4.75
CA LEU A 292 -2.93 -33.49 4.14
C LEU A 292 -3.04 -33.18 2.65
N ASN A 293 -3.07 -34.23 1.85
CA ASN A 293 -3.28 -34.23 0.40
C ASN A 293 -4.45 -35.15 0.04
#